data_AF-A0A6L7RXT0-F1
#
_entry.id   AF-A0A6L7RXT0-F1
#
_cell.length_a   1.000
_cell.length_b   1.000
_cell.length_c   1.000
_cell.angle_alpha   90.00
_cell.angle_beta   90.00
_cell.angle_gamma   90.00
#
_symmetry.space_group_name_H-M   'P 1'
#
loop_
_entity.id
_entity.type
_entity.pdbx_description
1 polymer ?
#
loop_
_entity_poly.entity_id
_entity_poly.type
_entity_poly.pdbx_seq_one_letter_code
_entity_poly.pdbx_strand_id
1 'polypeptide(L)' 'MPPLPKKKHTRARKGNRAAHHAIGLPTLVSCPCGDVRIPPHRVCPECGNYKGRTVKGNWPRPNSFDVETTES' A
#
# COMPACT_ATOMS: atom_id res chain seq x y z
N MET A 1 12.92 -40.31 12.01
CA MET A 1 13.77 -39.32 12.72
C MET A 1 14.10 -38.19 11.74
N PRO A 2 13.86 -36.90 12.07
CA PRO A 2 14.12 -35.80 11.14
C PRO A 2 15.63 -35.56 10.95
N PRO A 3 16.07 -35.08 9.77
CA PRO A 3 17.49 -34.81 9.52
C PRO A 3 18.00 -33.67 10.40
N LEU A 4 19.08 -33.93 11.15
CA LEU A 4 19.74 -32.96 12.01
C LEU A 4 21.01 -32.42 11.34
N PRO A 5 21.32 -31.10 11.45
CA PRO A 5 22.58 -30.57 10.96
C PRO A 5 23.77 -31.24 11.67
N LYS A 6 24.70 -31.77 10.88
CA LYS A 6 25.92 -32.43 11.38
C LYS A 6 26.86 -31.48 12.15
N LYS A 7 26.86 -30.19 11.82
CA LYS A 7 27.71 -29.15 12.43
C LYS A 7 26.97 -27.83 12.55
N LYS A 8 27.38 -27.00 13.51
CA LYS A 8 26.90 -25.62 13.68
C LYS A 8 27.25 -24.77 12.45
N HIS A 9 26.30 -23.98 11.96
CA HIS A 9 26.58 -22.98 10.94
C HIS A 9 27.43 -21.84 11.50
N THR A 10 28.45 -21.41 10.74
CA THR A 10 29.30 -20.28 11.10
C THR A 10 28.51 -18.97 11.09
N ARG A 11 28.97 -17.96 11.85
CA ARG A 11 28.33 -16.63 11.90
C ARG A 11 28.24 -16.01 10.50
N ALA A 12 29.30 -16.12 9.70
CA ALA A 12 29.34 -15.65 8.31
C ALA A 12 28.26 -16.32 7.44
N ARG A 13 28.11 -17.63 7.51
CA ARG A 13 27.10 -18.36 6.72
C ARG A 13 25.66 -17.98 7.13
N LYS A 14 25.42 -17.73 8.42
CA LYS A 14 24.12 -17.22 8.90
C LYS A 14 23.86 -15.79 8.40
N GLY A 15 24.88 -14.92 8.47
CA GLY A 15 24.80 -13.53 8.02
C GLY A 15 24.50 -13.43 6.52
N ASN A 16 25.26 -14.14 5.69
CA ASN A 16 25.05 -14.14 4.23
C ASN A 16 23.65 -14.64 3.85
N ARG A 17 23.12 -15.64 4.57
CA ARG A 17 21.74 -16.10 4.34
C ARG A 17 20.72 -15.01 4.67
N ALA A 18 20.91 -14.31 5.79
CA ALA A 18 19.99 -13.26 6.23
C ALA A 18 20.12 -11.94 5.44
N ALA A 19 21.22 -11.74 4.71
CA ALA A 19 21.48 -10.52 3.95
C ALA A 19 20.39 -10.17 2.92
N HIS A 20 19.70 -11.19 2.40
CA HIS A 20 18.63 -11.02 1.42
C HIS A 20 17.24 -10.81 2.04
N HIS A 21 17.11 -10.86 3.38
CA HIS A 21 15.82 -10.78 4.08
C HIS A 21 15.42 -9.34 4.42
N ALA A 22 15.91 -8.34 3.68
CA ALA A 22 15.54 -6.95 3.89
C ALA A 22 14.12 -6.68 3.37
N ILE A 23 13.26 -6.09 4.20
CA ILE A 23 11.91 -5.68 3.83
C ILE A 23 11.96 -4.21 3.40
N GLY A 24 11.51 -3.91 2.17
CA GLY A 24 11.41 -2.55 1.65
C GLY A 24 10.11 -1.86 2.07
N LEU A 25 10.13 -0.52 2.13
CA LEU A 25 8.90 0.25 2.31
C LEU A 25 8.05 0.20 1.04
N PRO A 26 6.71 0.10 1.16
CA PRO A 26 5.83 0.21 0.01
C PRO A 26 5.85 1.63 -0.56
N THR A 27 5.74 1.73 -1.87
CA THR A 27 5.53 3.02 -2.55
C THR A 27 4.13 3.52 -2.24
N LEU A 28 4.02 4.77 -1.78
CA LEU A 28 2.75 5.42 -1.52
C LEU A 28 2.61 6.69 -2.37
N VAL A 29 1.42 6.92 -2.90
CA VAL A 29 1.08 8.08 -3.72
C VAL A 29 0.10 8.98 -2.97
N SER A 30 0.19 10.30 -3.17
CA SER A 30 -0.76 11.25 -2.60
C SER A 30 -2.15 11.10 -3.24
N CYS A 31 -3.19 11.00 -2.41
CA CYS A 31 -4.57 11.18 -2.84
C CYS A 31 -4.87 12.66 -3.10
N PRO A 32 -5.71 13.00 -4.09
CA PRO A 32 -6.25 14.37 -4.25
C PRO A 32 -7.14 14.82 -3.07
N CYS A 33 -7.53 13.90 -2.18
CA CYS A 33 -8.31 14.15 -0.98
C CYS A 33 -7.50 14.65 0.24
N GLY A 34 -6.18 14.84 0.09
CA GLY A 34 -5.34 15.55 1.06
C GLY A 34 -4.62 14.67 2.09
N ASP A 35 -5.32 13.77 2.77
CA ASP A 35 -4.80 13.22 4.03
C ASP A 35 -4.27 11.77 3.95
N VAL A 36 -4.59 11.04 2.88
CA VAL A 36 -4.24 9.62 2.77
C VAL A 36 -3.19 9.37 1.70
N ARG A 37 -2.10 8.73 2.11
CA ARG A 37 -1.10 8.13 1.22
C ARG A 37 -1.57 6.72 0.86
N ILE A 38 -1.89 6.50 -0.41
CA ILE A 38 -2.52 5.26 -0.88
C ILE A 38 -1.49 4.42 -1.64
N PRO A 39 -1.50 3.08 -1.51
CA PRO A 39 -0.75 2.22 -2.42
C PRO A 39 -1.22 2.44 -3.88
N PRO A 40 -0.29 2.37 -4.85
CA PRO A 40 -0.65 2.52 -6.25
C PRO A 40 -1.66 1.44 -6.68
N HIS A 41 -2.47 1.74 -7.69
CA HIS A 41 -3.49 0.85 -8.25
C HIS A 41 -4.65 0.48 -7.31
N ARG A 42 -4.85 1.19 -6.20
CA ARG A 42 -6.03 1.02 -5.33
C ARG A 42 -6.92 2.26 -5.34
N VAL A 43 -8.21 2.04 -5.08
CA VAL A 43 -9.20 3.09 -4.86
C VAL A 43 -9.01 3.67 -3.45
N CYS A 44 -9.18 4.98 -3.29
CA CYS A 44 -9.17 5.60 -1.96
C CYS A 44 -10.36 5.09 -1.13
N PRO A 45 -10.15 4.57 0.09
CA PRO A 45 -11.24 4.13 0.96
C PRO A 45 -12.12 5.28 1.48
N GLU A 46 -11.63 6.53 1.43
CA GLU A 46 -12.37 7.68 1.95
C GLU A 46 -13.22 8.39 0.90
N CYS A 47 -12.69 8.56 -0.33
CA CYS A 47 -13.35 9.36 -1.38
C CYS A 47 -13.71 8.55 -2.63
N GLY A 48 -13.34 7.26 -2.72
CA GLY A 48 -13.72 6.42 -3.85
C GLY A 48 -13.11 6.81 -5.19
N ASN A 49 -12.11 7.71 -5.21
CA ASN A 49 -11.49 8.20 -6.45
C ASN A 49 -10.35 7.27 -6.90
N TYR A 50 -10.31 6.99 -8.20
CA TYR A 50 -9.19 6.33 -8.88
C TYR A 50 -8.97 6.93 -10.27
N LYS A 51 -7.76 7.40 -10.56
CA LYS A 51 -7.37 7.98 -11.87
C LYS A 51 -8.34 9.08 -12.38
N GLY A 52 -8.81 9.94 -11.49
CA GLY A 52 -9.71 11.04 -11.84
C GLY A 52 -11.14 10.61 -12.15
N ARG A 53 -11.53 9.38 -11.78
CA ARG A 53 -12.90 8.87 -11.88
C ARG A 53 -13.40 8.47 -10.51
N THR A 54 -14.62 8.91 -10.21
CA THR A 54 -15.34 8.53 -8.99
C THR A 54 -15.99 7.17 -9.18
N VAL A 55 -15.71 6.22 -8.28
CA VAL A 55 -16.46 4.97 -8.19
C VAL A 55 -17.77 5.26 -7.46
N LYS A 56 -18.92 5.13 -8.13
CA LYS A 56 -20.23 5.30 -7.49
C LYS A 56 -20.40 4.28 -6.37
N GLY A 57 -20.47 4.76 -5.12
CA GLY A 57 -20.59 3.95 -3.91
C GLY A 57 -20.93 4.83 -2.71
N ASN A 58 -21.21 4.21 -1.56
CA ASN A 58 -21.52 4.91 -0.31
C ASN A 58 -20.23 5.32 0.40
N TRP A 59 -19.51 6.30 -0.16
CA TRP A 59 -18.27 6.82 0.41
C TRP A 59 -18.55 7.92 1.46
N PRO A 60 -17.80 7.96 2.57
CA PRO A 60 -18.09 8.85 3.70
C PRO A 60 -17.76 10.33 3.46
N ARG A 61 -17.03 10.68 2.39
CA ARG A 61 -16.71 12.09 2.05
C ARG A 61 -17.18 12.43 0.63
N PRO A 62 -17.84 13.59 0.43
CA PRO A 62 -18.22 14.05 -0.91
C PRO A 62 -16.96 14.37 -1.73
N ASN A 63 -16.94 13.95 -3.00
CA ASN A 63 -15.85 14.29 -3.89
C ASN A 63 -15.94 15.77 -4.29
N SER A 64 -14.78 16.41 -4.46
CA SER A 64 -14.69 17.80 -4.92
C SER A 64 -15.30 18.02 -6.31
N PHE A 65 -15.51 16.96 -7.11
CA PHE A 65 -16.14 17.02 -8.43
C PHE A 65 -17.68 17.01 -8.40
N ASP A 66 -18.29 16.65 -7.27
CA ASP A 66 -19.76 16.59 -7.15
C ASP A 66 -20.37 17.92 -6.64
N VAL A 67 -19.53 18.90 -6.26
CA VAL A 67 -19.96 20.18 -5.68
C VAL A 67 -20.35 21.21 -6.77
N GLU A 68 -19.97 21.00 -8.03
CA GLU A 68 -20.12 21.99 -9.10
C GLU A 68 -21.39 21.84 -9.96
N THR A 69 -22.25 20.83 -9.73
CA THR A 69 -23.42 20.56 -10.61
C THR A 69 -24.79 20.91 -10.00
N THR A 70 -24.85 21.46 -8.78
CA THR A 70 -26.12 21.82 -8.12
C THR A 70 -26.47 23.30 -8.15
N GLU A 71 -25.68 24.13 -8.85
CA GLU A 71 -25.97 25.56 -9.04
C GLU A 71 -25.96 25.91 -10.53
N SER A 72 -26.99 25.45 -11.25
CA SER A 72 -27.48 25.99 -12.53
C SER A 72 -28.94 25.59 -12.72
#